data_AF-A0A950ZTZ8-F1
#
_entry.id   AF-A0A950ZTZ8-F1
#
_cell.length_a   1.000
_cell.length_b   1.000
_cell.length_c   1.000
_cell.angle_alpha   90.00
_cell.angle_beta   90.00
_cell.angle_gamma   90.00
#
_symmetry.space_group_name_H-M   'P 1'
#
loop_
_entity.id
_entity.type
_entity.pdbx_description
1 polymer ?
#
loop_
_entity_poly.entity_id
_entity_poly.type
_entity_poly.pdbx_seq_one_letter_code
_entity_poly.pdbx_strand_id
1 'polypeptide(L)'
;MPRFRHDGLEMWYATPDAPAPEGATLSDPGPQLTIGLRPANPSNSVAVQYRVDGRGAQNLDALLVSNDYQRDTQHFRARFPTFYAGEAVEYLPIATCAGRRVPGPREALMFPSSFKLNPKPPTSPRPEVSKQIEFPARLEHLVYVRASLAPEPEIIGLTPTGFVVNWPPIGGRLEGPAFQATVIPGGEHETTVRVDGVGVLAVRVSVRTDDNALISFRYTGTVEYGENAIARLRAKDFPRTLPVRTEIRMLTADPRYQWLNRLQCIGVGEVLPAIAFYHYDVYAIC
;
A
#
# COMPACT_ATOMS: atom_id res chain seq x y z
N MET A 1 0.19 39.53 16.99
CA MET A 1 0.20 38.09 17.32
C MET A 1 -0.86 37.85 18.39
N PRO A 2 -1.93 37.08 18.10
CA PRO A 2 -3.03 36.91 19.04
C PRO A 2 -2.63 36.10 20.27
N ARG A 3 -3.01 36.59 21.44
CA ARG A 3 -2.76 35.95 22.73
C ARG A 3 -3.98 36.18 23.63
N PHE A 4 -4.54 35.10 24.14
CA PHE A 4 -5.78 35.10 24.93
C PHE A 4 -5.50 34.52 26.30
N ARG A 5 -6.14 35.09 27.34
CA ARG A 5 -6.04 34.62 28.72
C ARG A 5 -7.42 34.59 29.34
N HIS A 6 -7.83 33.43 29.86
CA HIS A 6 -9.09 33.27 30.57
C HIS A 6 -9.00 32.09 31.54
N ASP A 7 -9.52 32.23 32.76
CA ASP A 7 -9.55 31.17 33.79
C ASP A 7 -8.20 30.45 34.02
N GLY A 8 -7.10 31.20 33.97
CA GLY A 8 -5.75 30.68 34.16
C GLY A 8 -5.22 29.85 32.97
N LEU A 9 -5.96 29.77 31.87
CA LEU A 9 -5.47 29.27 30.58
C LEU A 9 -4.92 30.44 29.76
N GLU A 10 -3.81 30.19 29.11
CA GLU A 10 -3.18 31.10 28.18
C GLU A 10 -2.98 30.40 26.83
N MET A 11 -3.48 31.01 25.76
CA MET A 11 -3.39 30.49 24.40
C MET A 11 -2.79 31.53 23.47
N TRP A 12 -1.89 31.12 22.59
CA TRP A 12 -1.26 31.98 21.59
C TRP A 12 -1.10 31.27 20.25
N TYR A 13 -1.01 32.06 19.19
CA TYR A 13 -0.67 31.62 17.84
C TYR A 13 -0.14 32.80 17.02
N ALA A 14 0.29 32.51 15.79
CA ALA A 14 1.01 33.44 14.93
C ALA A 14 2.34 33.91 15.56
N THR A 15 3.03 33.00 16.25
CA THR A 15 4.39 33.21 16.80
C THR A 15 5.37 32.22 16.16
N PRO A 16 6.70 32.41 16.26
CA PRO A 16 7.67 31.47 15.68
C PRO A 16 7.52 30.02 16.16
N ASP A 17 7.10 29.82 17.41
CA ASP A 17 6.83 28.51 18.03
C ASP A 17 5.40 27.98 17.76
N ALA A 18 4.46 28.86 17.45
CA ALA A 18 3.07 28.53 17.12
C ALA A 18 2.64 29.24 15.82
N PRO A 19 3.15 28.80 14.65
CA PRO A 19 2.91 29.47 13.38
C PRO A 19 1.43 29.42 12.96
N ALA A 20 0.98 30.48 12.31
CA ALA A 20 -0.35 30.63 11.73
C ALA A 20 -0.26 30.75 10.19
N PRO A 21 -1.33 30.45 9.45
CA PRO A 21 -1.34 30.62 8.01
C PRO A 21 -1.34 32.12 7.66
N GLU A 22 -0.27 32.58 7.00
CA GLU A 22 -0.18 33.92 6.41
C GLU A 22 -0.15 33.80 4.88
N GLY A 23 -1.07 34.50 4.19
CA GLY A 23 -1.08 34.54 2.72
C GLY A 23 -1.06 33.17 2.05
N ALA A 24 -1.81 32.21 2.61
CA ALA A 24 -1.73 30.80 2.24
C ALA A 24 -1.91 30.63 0.72
N THR A 25 -0.94 29.99 0.09
CA THR A 25 -1.06 29.58 -1.31
C THR A 25 -1.93 28.34 -1.34
N LEU A 26 -2.69 28.09 -2.41
CA LEU A 26 -3.34 26.79 -2.63
C LEU A 26 -2.27 25.67 -2.64
N SER A 27 -2.03 25.04 -1.49
CA SER A 27 -1.10 23.94 -1.31
C SER A 27 -1.85 22.68 -0.92
N ASP A 28 -1.40 21.55 -1.45
CA ASP A 28 -1.74 20.23 -0.94
C ASP A 28 -0.48 19.70 -0.21
N PRO A 29 -0.52 19.48 1.12
CA PRO A 29 -1.66 19.64 2.01
C PRO A 29 -2.00 21.11 2.33
N GLY A 30 -3.26 21.34 2.73
CA GLY A 30 -3.85 22.66 3.01
C GLY A 30 -3.21 23.44 4.17
N PRO A 31 -3.64 24.70 4.39
CA PRO A 31 -3.03 25.61 5.38
C PRO A 31 -3.03 25.02 6.79
N GLN A 32 -1.98 25.27 7.55
CA GLN A 32 -1.83 24.73 8.92
C GLN A 32 -1.79 25.85 9.94
N LEU A 33 -2.40 25.62 11.10
CA LEU A 33 -2.35 26.50 12.26
C LEU A 33 -1.82 25.70 13.45
N THR A 34 -0.76 26.22 14.09
CA THR A 34 -0.26 25.71 15.36
C THR A 34 -0.65 26.67 16.47
N ILE A 35 -1.16 26.11 17.57
CA ILE A 35 -1.68 26.84 18.73
C ILE A 35 -0.89 26.40 19.95
N GLY A 36 -0.23 27.34 20.61
CA GLY A 36 0.39 27.12 21.91
C GLY A 36 -0.62 27.32 23.04
N LEU A 37 -0.53 26.48 24.06
CA LEU A 37 -1.42 26.47 25.23
C LEU A 37 -0.62 26.24 26.51
N ARG A 38 -0.97 26.99 27.56
CA ARG A 38 -0.39 26.91 28.91
C ARG A 38 -1.50 27.05 29.96
N PRO A 39 -1.46 26.33 31.09
CA PRO A 39 -0.50 25.27 31.46
C PRO A 39 -0.68 24.00 30.62
N ALA A 40 0.35 23.15 30.59
CA ALA A 40 0.27 21.82 30.01
C ALA A 40 -0.64 20.94 30.89
N ASN A 41 -1.67 20.36 30.29
CA ASN A 41 -2.61 19.50 31.01
C ASN A 41 -3.11 18.37 30.10
N PRO A 42 -3.20 17.11 30.58
CA PRO A 42 -3.76 16.02 29.79
C PRO A 42 -5.21 16.23 29.34
N SER A 43 -5.98 17.06 30.05
CA SER A 43 -7.36 17.41 29.71
C SER A 43 -7.49 18.60 28.75
N ASN A 44 -6.38 19.14 28.25
CA ASN A 44 -6.40 20.18 27.24
C ASN A 44 -6.89 19.63 25.90
N SER A 45 -7.88 20.30 25.32
CA SER A 45 -8.32 20.07 23.94
C SER A 45 -8.44 21.40 23.21
N VAL A 46 -8.15 21.41 21.91
CA VAL A 46 -8.19 22.62 21.08
C VAL A 46 -9.00 22.35 19.83
N ALA A 47 -9.97 23.20 19.56
CA ALA A 47 -10.72 23.24 18.32
C ALA A 47 -10.53 24.61 17.65
N VAL A 48 -10.60 24.66 16.34
CA VAL A 48 -10.56 25.90 15.56
C VAL A 48 -11.91 26.07 14.91
N GLN A 49 -12.62 27.12 15.32
CA GLN A 49 -13.83 27.54 14.65
C GLN A 49 -13.43 28.44 13.47
N TYR A 50 -13.96 28.20 12.28
CA TYR A 50 -13.65 29.01 11.10
C TYR A 50 -14.88 29.24 10.21
N ARG A 51 -14.85 30.29 9.41
CA ARG A 51 -15.85 30.61 8.40
C ARG A 51 -15.18 31.06 7.10
N VAL A 52 -15.83 30.78 5.98
CA VAL A 52 -15.36 31.13 4.64
C VAL A 52 -16.30 32.18 4.07
N ASP A 53 -15.80 33.36 3.72
CA ASP A 53 -16.58 34.50 3.20
C ASP A 53 -17.85 34.81 4.01
N GLY A 54 -17.76 34.74 5.34
CA GLY A 54 -18.90 35.00 6.23
C GLY A 54 -20.00 33.92 6.26
N ARG A 55 -19.78 32.77 5.60
CA ARG A 55 -20.70 31.60 5.65
C ARG A 55 -20.72 30.98 7.06
N GLY A 56 -21.62 30.02 7.28
CA GLY A 56 -21.79 29.35 8.57
C GLY A 56 -20.48 28.81 9.17
N ALA A 57 -20.31 28.97 10.49
CA ALA A 57 -19.11 28.56 11.20
C ALA A 57 -18.96 27.04 11.21
N GLN A 58 -17.76 26.56 10.88
CA GLN A 58 -17.35 25.16 10.93
C GLN A 58 -16.32 24.97 12.04
N ASN A 59 -16.20 23.73 12.53
CA ASN A 59 -15.24 23.36 13.55
C ASN A 59 -14.20 22.41 12.98
N LEU A 60 -12.96 22.57 13.42
CA LEU A 60 -11.81 21.75 13.06
C LEU A 60 -11.06 21.37 14.33
N ASP A 61 -10.87 20.08 14.57
CA ASP A 61 -10.10 19.62 15.72
C ASP A 61 -8.60 19.85 15.50
N ALA A 62 -7.91 20.31 16.54
CA ALA A 62 -6.46 20.45 16.54
C ALA A 62 -5.83 19.30 17.35
N LEU A 63 -4.85 18.62 16.75
CA LEU A 63 -4.18 17.48 17.35
C LEU A 63 -2.98 17.94 18.17
N LEU A 64 -2.75 17.34 19.35
CA LEU A 64 -1.54 17.59 20.14
C LEU A 64 -0.31 17.16 19.34
N VAL A 65 0.63 18.09 19.10
CA VAL A 65 1.87 17.85 18.36
C VAL A 65 3.12 17.91 19.21
N SER A 66 3.09 18.66 20.31
CA SER A 66 4.19 18.65 21.28
C SER A 66 3.69 18.97 22.69
N ASN A 67 4.38 18.41 23.68
CA ASN A 67 4.14 18.65 25.09
C ASN A 67 5.49 18.83 25.79
N ASP A 68 5.77 20.04 26.26
CA ASP A 68 6.97 20.41 27.00
C ASP A 68 6.58 20.64 28.46
N TYR A 69 6.75 19.60 29.27
CA TYR A 69 6.46 19.62 30.71
C TYR A 69 7.39 20.55 31.49
N GLN A 70 8.60 20.85 30.99
CA GLN A 70 9.54 21.73 31.68
C GLN A 70 9.15 23.20 31.51
N ARG A 71 8.60 23.55 30.34
CA ARG A 71 8.12 24.91 30.04
C ARG A 71 6.62 25.11 30.31
N ASP A 72 5.94 24.05 30.75
CA ASP A 72 4.51 24.01 31.02
C ASP A 72 3.69 24.43 29.78
N THR A 73 4.07 23.92 28.61
CA THR A 73 3.43 24.29 27.33
C THR A 73 3.08 23.08 26.47
N GLN A 74 1.90 23.12 25.85
CA GLN A 74 1.50 22.20 24.79
C GLN A 74 1.28 22.94 23.49
N HIS A 75 1.57 22.29 22.37
CA HIS A 75 1.22 22.80 21.04
C HIS A 75 0.25 21.85 20.36
N PHE A 76 -0.80 22.42 19.79
CA PHE A 76 -1.82 21.72 19.02
C PHE A 76 -1.78 22.21 17.58
N ARG A 77 -2.04 21.32 16.61
CA ARG A 77 -2.04 21.64 15.19
C ARG A 77 -3.36 21.30 14.54
N ALA A 78 -3.96 22.29 13.90
CA ALA A 78 -5.13 22.15 13.06
C ALA A 78 -4.72 22.25 11.59
N ARG A 79 -5.34 21.44 10.73
CA ARG A 79 -5.16 21.50 9.27
C ARG A 79 -6.46 21.93 8.60
N PHE A 80 -6.46 23.10 7.98
CA PHE A 80 -7.61 23.54 7.24
C PHE A 80 -7.79 22.69 5.97
N PRO A 81 -9.05 22.47 5.52
CA PRO A 81 -9.28 21.86 4.22
C PRO A 81 -8.76 22.77 3.08
N THR A 82 -8.73 22.23 1.87
CA THR A 82 -8.45 23.03 0.67
C THR A 82 -9.67 23.89 0.34
N PHE A 83 -9.47 25.18 0.09
CA PHE A 83 -10.52 26.09 -0.36
C PHE A 83 -10.23 26.66 -1.76
N TYR A 84 -11.10 27.48 -2.31
CA TYR A 84 -10.91 28.11 -3.62
C TYR A 84 -10.04 29.38 -3.53
N ALA A 85 -9.35 29.72 -4.62
CA ALA A 85 -8.57 30.96 -4.70
C ALA A 85 -9.47 32.18 -4.48
N GLY A 86 -8.99 33.14 -3.67
CA GLY A 86 -9.72 34.38 -3.37
C GLY A 86 -10.69 34.29 -2.19
N GLU A 87 -10.99 33.09 -1.69
CA GLU A 87 -11.82 32.93 -0.49
C GLU A 87 -11.09 33.47 0.75
N ALA A 88 -11.82 34.23 1.57
CA ALA A 88 -11.35 34.74 2.86
C ALA A 88 -11.78 33.78 3.97
N VAL A 89 -10.81 33.22 4.68
CA VAL A 89 -11.06 32.33 5.82
C VAL A 89 -10.80 33.10 7.10
N GLU A 90 -11.85 33.29 7.91
CA GLU A 90 -11.76 33.88 9.23
C GLU A 90 -11.83 32.77 10.28
N TYR A 91 -10.99 32.82 11.31
CA TYR A 91 -10.86 31.71 12.26
C TYR A 91 -10.58 32.17 13.70
N LEU A 92 -10.90 31.28 14.65
CA LEU A 92 -10.65 31.43 16.07
C LEU A 92 -10.36 30.08 16.73
N PRO A 93 -9.15 29.88 17.26
CA PRO A 93 -8.88 28.76 18.15
C PRO A 93 -9.63 28.90 19.48
N ILE A 94 -10.07 27.76 20.00
CA ILE A 94 -10.75 27.62 21.28
C ILE A 94 -10.08 26.45 21.99
N ALA A 95 -9.42 26.74 23.11
CA ALA A 95 -8.89 25.71 23.99
C ALA A 95 -9.84 25.49 25.17
N THR A 96 -10.00 24.24 25.59
CA THR A 96 -10.73 23.88 26.81
C THR A 96 -9.89 22.96 27.69
N CYS A 97 -10.06 23.10 29.01
CA CYS A 97 -9.41 22.27 30.01
C CYS A 97 -10.33 22.08 31.22
N ALA A 98 -10.85 20.87 31.42
CA ALA A 98 -11.67 20.53 32.58
C ALA A 98 -12.79 21.56 32.86
N GLY A 99 -13.53 21.94 31.82
CA GLY A 99 -14.64 22.91 31.89
C GLY A 99 -14.23 24.38 31.74
N ARG A 100 -12.94 24.72 31.89
CA ARG A 100 -12.41 26.05 31.58
C ARG A 100 -12.21 26.21 30.09
N ARG A 101 -12.26 27.45 29.59
CA ARG A 101 -12.13 27.75 28.15
C ARG A 101 -11.32 29.03 27.93
N VAL A 102 -10.55 29.08 26.86
CA VAL A 102 -9.95 30.31 26.35
C VAL A 102 -10.06 30.35 24.82
N PRO A 103 -10.50 31.45 24.20
CA PRO A 103 -10.99 32.69 24.82
C PRO A 103 -12.39 32.54 25.45
N GLY A 104 -12.84 33.54 26.21
CA GLY A 104 -14.14 33.51 26.88
C GLY A 104 -15.33 33.49 25.90
N PRO A 105 -16.55 33.12 26.34
CA PRO A 105 -17.71 32.95 25.45
C PRO A 105 -18.10 34.18 24.61
N ARG A 106 -17.86 35.40 25.10
CA ARG A 106 -18.14 36.65 24.36
C ARG A 106 -17.10 36.93 23.27
N GLU A 107 -15.86 36.55 23.51
CA GLU A 107 -14.74 36.70 22.56
C GLU A 107 -14.78 35.63 21.46
N ALA A 108 -15.39 34.47 21.77
CA ALA A 108 -15.58 33.36 20.84
C ALA A 108 -16.38 33.71 19.57
N LEU A 109 -17.07 34.86 19.54
CA LEU A 109 -17.92 35.28 18.41
C LEU A 109 -17.19 36.18 17.39
N MET A 110 -15.95 36.58 17.67
CA MET A 110 -15.32 37.71 16.96
C MET A 110 -14.34 37.36 15.83
N PHE A 111 -14.10 36.08 15.53
CA PHE A 111 -13.17 35.62 14.47
C PHE A 111 -11.96 36.56 14.22
N PRO A 112 -11.07 36.73 15.21
CA PRO A 112 -10.11 37.83 15.24
C PRO A 112 -8.96 37.71 14.25
N SER A 113 -8.87 36.57 13.53
CA SER A 113 -7.83 36.31 12.55
C SER A 113 -8.43 35.87 11.24
N SER A 114 -7.79 36.28 10.14
CA SER A 114 -8.17 35.85 8.81
C SER A 114 -6.96 35.65 7.92
N PHE A 115 -7.10 34.78 6.93
CA PHE A 115 -6.16 34.68 5.82
C PHE A 115 -6.94 34.63 4.50
N LYS A 116 -6.32 35.14 3.44
CA LYS A 116 -6.82 34.97 2.07
C LYS A 116 -5.99 33.92 1.37
N LEU A 117 -6.65 33.04 0.62
CA LEU A 117 -5.95 32.12 -0.26
C LEU A 117 -5.55 32.84 -1.53
N ASN A 118 -4.25 33.05 -1.69
CA ASN A 118 -3.76 33.61 -2.93
C ASN A 118 -3.92 32.57 -4.05
N PRO A 119 -4.35 33.00 -5.26
CA PRO A 119 -4.28 32.14 -6.42
C PRO A 119 -2.85 31.62 -6.53
N LYS A 120 -2.69 30.32 -6.77
CA LYS A 120 -1.38 29.72 -7.01
C LYS A 120 -0.70 30.59 -8.09
N PRO A 121 0.47 31.19 -7.82
CA PRO A 121 1.19 31.94 -8.86
C PRO A 121 1.34 31.03 -10.08
N PRO A 122 1.22 31.55 -11.32
CA PRO A 122 1.38 30.75 -12.52
C PRO A 122 2.68 29.98 -12.35
N THR A 123 2.55 28.67 -12.20
CA THR A 123 3.69 27.79 -11.99
C THR A 123 4.66 28.12 -13.12
N SER A 124 5.89 28.53 -12.78
CA SER A 124 7.01 28.45 -13.72
C SER A 124 6.84 27.14 -14.45
N PRO A 125 6.89 27.09 -15.80
CA PRO A 125 6.63 25.86 -16.53
C PRO A 125 7.45 24.78 -15.84
N ARG A 126 6.73 23.84 -15.22
CA ARG A 126 7.31 22.59 -14.72
C ARG A 126 8.21 22.16 -15.86
N PRO A 127 9.52 21.86 -15.65
CA PRO A 127 10.36 21.37 -16.75
C PRO A 127 9.48 20.34 -17.45
N GLU A 128 9.20 20.62 -18.74
CA GLU A 128 8.21 19.87 -19.52
C GLU A 128 8.37 18.43 -19.09
N VAL A 129 7.28 17.81 -18.60
CA VAL A 129 7.30 16.40 -18.17
C VAL A 129 8.08 15.69 -19.25
N SER A 130 9.31 15.29 -18.92
CA SER A 130 10.24 14.69 -19.86
C SER A 130 9.42 13.63 -20.56
N LYS A 131 9.19 13.83 -21.87
CA LYS A 131 8.31 13.03 -22.73
C LYS A 131 8.21 11.62 -22.14
N GLN A 132 7.04 11.24 -21.61
CA GLN A 132 6.92 10.01 -20.82
C GLN A 132 7.54 8.87 -21.62
N ILE A 133 8.68 8.36 -21.15
CA ILE A 133 9.40 7.32 -21.87
C ILE A 133 8.63 6.04 -21.59
N GLU A 134 7.90 5.59 -22.60
CA GLU A 134 7.25 4.29 -22.57
C GLU A 134 8.29 3.21 -22.88
N PHE A 135 8.28 2.15 -22.06
CA PHE A 135 9.09 0.95 -22.28
C PHE A 135 8.13 -0.18 -22.65
N PRO A 136 7.79 -0.35 -23.95
CA PRO A 136 6.88 -1.40 -24.37
C PRO A 136 7.48 -2.75 -24.05
N ALA A 137 6.78 -3.55 -23.25
CA ALA A 137 7.17 -4.93 -22.95
C ALA A 137 6.61 -5.88 -24.01
N ARG A 138 7.43 -6.82 -24.48
CA ARG A 138 6.97 -7.95 -25.30
C ARG A 138 7.13 -9.25 -24.53
N LEU A 139 6.30 -10.23 -24.92
CA LEU A 139 6.35 -11.58 -24.37
C LEU A 139 6.77 -12.54 -25.47
N GLU A 140 7.86 -13.27 -25.25
CA GLU A 140 8.34 -14.33 -26.13
C GLU A 140 8.01 -15.69 -25.53
N HIS A 141 7.26 -16.53 -26.24
CA HIS A 141 6.91 -17.87 -25.78
C HIS A 141 8.14 -18.77 -25.76
N LEU A 142 8.39 -19.41 -24.61
CA LEU A 142 9.52 -20.32 -24.45
C LEU A 142 9.08 -21.77 -24.52
N VAL A 143 8.14 -22.15 -23.65
CA VAL A 143 7.68 -23.53 -23.46
C VAL A 143 6.24 -23.55 -22.94
N TYR A 144 5.50 -24.58 -23.35
CA TYR A 144 4.28 -25.02 -22.70
C TYR A 144 4.63 -26.12 -21.68
N VAL A 145 4.07 -26.00 -20.48
CA VAL A 145 4.34 -26.89 -19.35
C VAL A 145 3.11 -27.71 -19.04
N ARG A 146 3.32 -29.00 -18.78
CA ARG A 146 2.36 -29.93 -18.19
C ARG A 146 3.03 -30.56 -16.97
N ALA A 147 2.54 -30.30 -15.77
CA ALA A 147 3.14 -30.81 -14.55
C ALA A 147 2.10 -31.52 -13.67
N SER A 148 2.49 -32.68 -13.14
CA SER A 148 1.66 -33.47 -12.23
C SER A 148 2.25 -33.39 -10.82
N LEU A 149 1.38 -33.19 -9.84
CA LEU A 149 1.72 -33.27 -8.43
C LEU A 149 1.09 -34.53 -7.82
N ALA A 150 1.55 -34.92 -6.65
CA ALA A 150 0.97 -36.03 -5.92
C ALA A 150 -0.51 -35.73 -5.60
N PRO A 151 -1.42 -36.70 -5.82
CA PRO A 151 -2.85 -36.52 -5.57
C PRO A 151 -3.17 -36.42 -4.07
N GLU A 152 -2.28 -36.95 -3.22
CA GLU A 152 -2.33 -36.81 -1.77
C GLU A 152 -1.27 -35.78 -1.34
N PRO A 153 -1.66 -34.51 -1.14
CA PRO A 153 -0.74 -33.51 -0.61
C PRO A 153 -0.48 -33.72 0.88
N GLU A 154 0.62 -33.15 1.36
CA GLU A 154 0.83 -32.97 2.78
C GLU A 154 0.13 -31.69 3.24
N ILE A 155 -0.82 -31.84 4.16
CA ILE A 155 -1.60 -30.72 4.71
C ILE A 155 -0.94 -30.28 6.02
N ILE A 156 -0.28 -29.14 6.01
CA ILE A 156 0.22 -28.48 7.23
C ILE A 156 -0.95 -27.87 8.01
N GLY A 157 -1.91 -27.28 7.28
CA GLY A 157 -3.14 -26.72 7.85
C GLY A 157 -3.07 -25.22 8.08
N LEU A 158 -3.91 -24.71 9.00
CA LEU A 158 -4.01 -23.27 9.25
C LEU A 158 -2.83 -22.78 10.08
N THR A 159 -2.15 -21.73 9.58
CA THR A 159 -1.03 -21.05 10.22
C THR A 159 -1.27 -19.53 10.25
N PRO A 160 -0.43 -18.72 10.93
CA PRO A 160 -0.54 -17.27 10.89
C PRO A 160 -0.40 -16.64 9.50
N THR A 161 0.23 -17.33 8.53
CA THR A 161 0.39 -16.83 7.15
C THR A 161 -0.74 -17.28 6.21
N GLY A 162 -1.53 -18.28 6.62
CA GLY A 162 -2.60 -18.87 5.82
C GLY A 162 -2.71 -20.38 5.99
N PHE A 163 -3.54 -21.01 5.17
CA PHE A 163 -3.66 -22.46 5.12
C PHE A 163 -2.59 -23.04 4.20
N VAL A 164 -1.63 -23.77 4.77
CA VAL A 164 -0.43 -24.24 4.08
C VAL A 164 -0.58 -25.70 3.63
N VAL A 165 -0.23 -25.96 2.38
CA VAL A 165 -0.28 -27.28 1.75
C VAL A 165 0.96 -27.51 0.90
N ASN A 166 1.63 -28.64 1.08
CA ASN A 166 2.74 -29.08 0.26
C ASN A 166 2.27 -30.09 -0.79
N TRP A 167 2.65 -29.85 -2.04
CA TRP A 167 2.23 -30.63 -3.20
C TRP A 167 3.44 -31.27 -3.88
N PRO A 168 3.88 -32.48 -3.48
CA PRO A 168 5.07 -33.11 -4.06
C PRO A 168 4.99 -33.19 -5.60
N PRO A 169 5.97 -32.62 -6.34
CA PRO A 169 6.02 -32.76 -7.79
C PRO A 169 6.42 -34.19 -8.18
N ILE A 170 5.63 -34.83 -9.05
CA ILE A 170 5.84 -36.24 -9.44
C ILE A 170 6.24 -36.42 -10.90
N GLY A 171 6.20 -35.36 -11.71
CA GLY A 171 6.66 -35.39 -13.09
C GLY A 171 5.99 -34.33 -13.95
N GLY A 172 6.31 -34.36 -15.24
CA GLY A 172 5.80 -33.38 -16.20
C GLY A 172 6.66 -33.25 -17.44
N ARG A 173 6.15 -32.52 -18.42
CA ARG A 173 6.76 -32.26 -19.72
C ARG A 173 6.73 -30.77 -20.02
N LEU A 174 7.85 -30.25 -20.52
CA LEU A 174 7.99 -28.89 -21.02
C LEU A 174 8.33 -29.00 -22.51
N GLU A 175 7.55 -28.33 -23.35
CA GLU A 175 7.68 -28.40 -24.81
C GLU A 175 7.50 -27.02 -25.41
N GLY A 176 8.50 -26.54 -26.12
CA GLY A 176 8.37 -25.33 -26.91
C GLY A 176 9.60 -25.03 -27.74
N PRO A 177 9.64 -23.86 -28.39
CA PRO A 177 10.74 -23.47 -29.26
C PRO A 177 12.08 -23.30 -28.52
N ALA A 178 12.05 -22.95 -27.23
CA ALA A 178 13.27 -22.74 -26.45
C ALA A 178 14.00 -24.04 -26.10
N PHE A 179 13.25 -25.06 -25.67
CA PHE A 179 13.77 -26.39 -25.32
C PHE A 179 12.62 -27.39 -25.07
N GLN A 180 13.00 -28.67 -25.00
CA GLN A 180 12.15 -29.77 -24.58
C GLN A 180 12.76 -30.41 -23.35
N ALA A 181 11.97 -30.61 -22.29
CA ALA A 181 12.46 -31.10 -21.02
C ALA A 181 11.41 -31.89 -20.24
N THR A 182 11.88 -32.71 -19.32
CA THR A 182 11.06 -33.50 -18.40
C THR A 182 11.30 -33.03 -16.97
N VAL A 183 10.21 -32.85 -16.21
CA VAL A 183 10.30 -32.51 -14.78
C VAL A 183 10.88 -33.70 -14.03
N ILE A 184 11.92 -33.47 -13.24
CA ILE A 184 12.49 -34.50 -12.37
C ILE A 184 11.58 -34.59 -11.13
N PRO A 185 11.07 -35.78 -10.78
CA PRO A 185 10.28 -35.96 -9.56
C PRO A 185 11.03 -35.46 -8.32
N GLY A 186 10.29 -34.82 -7.41
CA GLY A 186 10.84 -34.14 -6.23
C GLY A 186 10.90 -32.62 -6.37
N GLY A 187 11.62 -31.98 -5.45
CA GLY A 187 11.60 -30.53 -5.28
C GLY A 187 10.49 -30.07 -4.31
N GLU A 188 10.21 -28.78 -4.33
CA GLU A 188 9.29 -28.11 -3.43
C GLU A 188 8.17 -27.44 -4.23
N HIS A 189 6.94 -27.62 -3.79
CA HIS A 189 5.79 -26.85 -4.27
C HIS A 189 4.85 -26.66 -3.09
N GLU A 190 5.00 -25.54 -2.41
CA GLU A 190 4.13 -25.12 -1.32
C GLU A 190 3.09 -24.13 -1.84
N THR A 191 1.85 -24.28 -1.37
CA THR A 191 0.80 -23.29 -1.54
C THR A 191 0.34 -22.80 -0.18
N THR A 192 0.45 -21.49 0.06
CA THR A 192 -0.17 -20.82 1.21
C THR A 192 -1.46 -20.14 0.76
N VAL A 193 -2.62 -20.68 1.16
CA VAL A 193 -3.93 -20.11 0.84
C VAL A 193 -4.33 -19.09 1.90
N ARG A 194 -4.48 -17.84 1.47
CA ARG A 194 -4.87 -16.71 2.30
C ARG A 194 -6.38 -16.70 2.55
N VAL A 195 -6.81 -15.90 3.52
CA VAL A 195 -8.22 -15.73 3.90
C VAL A 195 -9.08 -15.12 2.78
N ASP A 196 -8.47 -14.37 1.87
CA ASP A 196 -9.13 -13.75 0.71
C ASP A 196 -9.29 -14.72 -0.48
N GLY A 197 -8.88 -15.99 -0.34
CA GLY A 197 -9.03 -17.00 -1.39
C GLY A 197 -7.85 -17.09 -2.36
N VAL A 198 -6.83 -16.25 -2.20
CA VAL A 198 -5.63 -16.31 -3.06
C VAL A 198 -4.62 -17.28 -2.47
N GLY A 199 -4.22 -18.26 -3.27
CA GLY A 199 -3.08 -19.14 -2.99
C GLY A 199 -1.79 -18.51 -3.47
N VAL A 200 -0.79 -18.42 -2.60
CA VAL A 200 0.57 -17.97 -2.95
C VAL A 200 1.47 -19.19 -3.09
N LEU A 201 2.13 -19.30 -4.23
CA LEU A 201 3.02 -20.41 -4.56
C LEU A 201 4.46 -20.13 -4.14
N ALA A 202 5.14 -21.14 -3.62
CA ALA A 202 6.59 -21.17 -3.47
C ALA A 202 7.10 -22.49 -4.07
N VAL A 203 7.73 -22.40 -5.25
CA VAL A 203 8.10 -23.59 -6.02
C VAL A 203 9.59 -23.59 -6.37
N ARG A 204 10.21 -24.75 -6.16
CA ARG A 204 11.58 -25.05 -6.58
C ARG A 204 11.64 -26.46 -7.15
N VAL A 205 11.81 -26.56 -8.47
CA VAL A 205 11.89 -27.85 -9.18
C VAL A 205 13.08 -27.87 -10.13
N SER A 206 13.48 -29.06 -10.55
CA SER A 206 14.50 -29.23 -11.59
C SER A 206 13.89 -29.94 -12.78
N VAL A 207 14.30 -29.54 -13.97
CA VAL A 207 13.96 -30.19 -15.22
C VAL A 207 15.22 -30.66 -15.92
N ARG A 208 15.11 -31.76 -16.68
CA ARG A 208 16.18 -32.26 -17.54
C ARG A 208 15.74 -32.13 -18.99
N THR A 209 16.52 -31.43 -19.80
CA THR A 209 16.27 -31.34 -21.24
C THR A 209 16.54 -32.68 -21.92
N ASP A 210 15.97 -32.86 -23.12
CA ASP A 210 16.16 -34.11 -23.90
C ASP A 210 17.62 -34.31 -24.33
N ASP A 211 18.39 -33.22 -24.40
CA ASP A 211 19.83 -33.21 -24.66
C ASP A 211 20.68 -33.13 -23.36
N ASN A 212 20.08 -33.57 -22.24
CA ASN A 212 20.67 -33.84 -20.93
C ASN A 212 21.20 -32.64 -20.12
N ALA A 213 20.81 -31.40 -20.45
CA ALA A 213 21.07 -30.26 -19.58
C ALA A 213 20.12 -30.26 -18.36
N LEU A 214 20.63 -29.82 -17.20
CA LEU A 214 19.80 -29.58 -16.02
C LEU A 214 19.47 -28.09 -15.90
N ILE A 215 18.20 -27.79 -15.65
CA ILE A 215 17.72 -26.42 -15.44
C ILE A 215 16.89 -26.42 -14.14
N SER A 216 17.30 -25.58 -13.20
CA SER A 216 16.52 -25.32 -11.99
C SER A 216 15.50 -24.23 -12.26
N PHE A 217 14.24 -24.50 -11.89
CA PHE A 217 13.14 -23.54 -11.90
C PHE A 217 12.87 -23.12 -10.47
N ARG A 218 12.88 -21.80 -10.23
CA ARG A 218 12.41 -21.21 -8.98
C ARG A 218 11.36 -20.17 -9.31
N TYR A 219 10.18 -20.32 -8.74
CA TYR A 219 9.09 -19.41 -9.03
C TYR A 219 8.15 -19.21 -7.85
N THR A 220 7.53 -18.04 -7.84
CA THR A 220 6.35 -17.74 -7.01
C THR A 220 5.22 -17.30 -7.93
N GLY A 221 4.03 -17.16 -7.38
CA GLY A 221 2.84 -16.84 -8.16
C GLY A 221 1.58 -16.94 -7.35
N THR A 222 0.46 -16.74 -8.04
CA THR A 222 -0.88 -16.83 -7.46
C THR A 222 -1.73 -17.88 -8.14
N VAL A 223 -2.57 -18.54 -7.34
CA VAL A 223 -3.68 -19.38 -7.77
C VAL A 223 -4.96 -18.81 -7.16
N GLU A 224 -5.97 -18.59 -7.99
CA GLU A 224 -7.23 -18.01 -7.53
C GLU A 224 -8.20 -19.12 -7.09
N TYR A 225 -8.30 -19.39 -5.79
CA TYR A 225 -9.25 -20.39 -5.27
C TYR A 225 -10.66 -19.82 -5.03
N GLY A 226 -10.79 -18.48 -5.02
CA GLY A 226 -12.02 -17.77 -4.73
C GLY A 226 -12.41 -17.76 -3.25
N GLU A 227 -13.52 -17.08 -2.94
CA GLU A 227 -14.05 -17.02 -1.57
C GLU A 227 -14.28 -18.42 -0.98
N ASN A 228 -14.09 -18.53 0.33
CA ASN A 228 -14.21 -19.79 1.07
C ASN A 228 -13.23 -20.90 0.62
N ALA A 229 -12.11 -20.54 -0.01
CA ALA A 229 -11.08 -21.47 -0.47
C ALA A 229 -10.67 -22.53 0.55
N ILE A 230 -10.51 -22.16 1.83
CA ILE A 230 -10.09 -23.09 2.89
C ILE A 230 -11.16 -24.17 3.13
N ALA A 231 -12.45 -23.81 3.10
CA ALA A 231 -13.53 -24.77 3.25
C ALA A 231 -13.59 -25.71 2.04
N ARG A 232 -13.43 -25.17 0.83
CA ARG A 232 -13.35 -25.93 -0.43
C ARG A 232 -12.18 -26.90 -0.47
N LEU A 233 -11.00 -26.46 -0.03
CA LEU A 233 -9.80 -27.30 0.10
C LEU A 233 -10.07 -28.52 0.99
N ARG A 234 -10.69 -28.31 2.15
CA ARG A 234 -11.04 -29.39 3.09
C ARG A 234 -12.11 -30.32 2.54
N ALA A 235 -13.10 -29.78 1.85
CA ALA A 235 -14.19 -30.54 1.24
C ALA A 235 -13.79 -31.22 -0.08
N LYS A 236 -12.62 -30.90 -0.64
CA LYS A 236 -12.19 -31.26 -2.00
C LYS A 236 -13.20 -30.82 -3.08
N ASP A 237 -13.88 -29.69 -2.83
CA ASP A 237 -14.90 -29.12 -3.71
C ASP A 237 -14.32 -27.90 -4.43
N PHE A 238 -13.78 -28.10 -5.62
CA PHE A 238 -13.12 -27.05 -6.40
C PHE A 238 -13.82 -26.80 -7.74
N PRO A 239 -13.71 -25.59 -8.28
CA PRO A 239 -13.97 -25.35 -9.70
C PRO A 239 -13.14 -26.28 -10.59
N ARG A 240 -13.60 -26.50 -11.82
CA ARG A 240 -12.94 -27.38 -12.79
C ARG A 240 -11.49 -26.97 -13.08
N THR A 241 -11.26 -25.67 -13.20
CA THR A 241 -9.95 -25.05 -13.44
C THR A 241 -9.79 -23.86 -12.49
N LEU A 242 -8.56 -23.60 -12.04
CA LEU A 242 -8.21 -22.37 -11.33
C LEU A 242 -7.09 -21.65 -12.10
N PRO A 243 -7.23 -20.34 -12.38
CA PRO A 243 -6.16 -19.57 -13.02
C PRO A 243 -4.89 -19.55 -12.17
N VAL A 244 -3.73 -19.70 -12.82
CA VAL A 244 -2.40 -19.56 -12.20
C VAL A 244 -1.56 -18.52 -12.96
N ARG A 245 -0.89 -17.65 -12.21
CA ARG A 245 0.07 -16.67 -12.75
C ARG A 245 1.36 -16.75 -11.95
N THR A 246 2.50 -16.90 -12.60
CA THR A 246 3.79 -17.08 -11.92
C THR A 246 4.86 -16.13 -12.45
N GLU A 247 5.83 -15.83 -11.60
CA GLU A 247 7.11 -15.23 -11.98
C GLU A 247 8.20 -16.28 -11.86
N ILE A 248 8.89 -16.55 -12.96
CA ILE A 248 9.78 -17.70 -13.09
C ILE A 248 11.20 -17.21 -13.31
N ARG A 249 12.14 -17.78 -12.55
CA ARG A 249 13.57 -17.68 -12.84
C ARG A 249 14.16 -19.07 -13.06
N MET A 250 15.04 -19.14 -14.04
CA MET A 250 15.75 -20.34 -14.44
C MET A 250 17.24 -20.20 -14.15
N LEU A 251 17.86 -21.31 -13.74
CA LEU A 251 19.30 -21.39 -13.52
C LEU A 251 19.86 -22.67 -14.11
N THR A 252 20.94 -22.55 -14.88
CA THR A 252 21.67 -23.67 -15.46
C THR A 252 23.14 -23.35 -15.63
N ALA A 253 23.99 -24.37 -15.52
CA ALA A 253 25.41 -24.30 -15.82
C ALA A 253 25.73 -24.69 -17.27
N ASP A 254 24.78 -25.28 -18.00
CA ASP A 254 25.04 -25.80 -19.35
C ASP A 254 25.27 -24.65 -20.34
N PRO A 255 26.42 -24.60 -21.06
CA PRO A 255 26.73 -23.51 -21.99
C PRO A 255 25.67 -23.26 -23.05
N ARG A 256 24.95 -24.30 -23.51
CA ARG A 256 23.89 -24.18 -24.53
C ARG A 256 22.70 -23.37 -24.05
N TYR A 257 22.46 -23.36 -22.75
CA TYR A 257 21.28 -22.78 -22.12
C TYR A 257 21.59 -21.60 -21.19
N GLN A 258 22.83 -21.10 -21.16
CA GLN A 258 23.22 -19.97 -20.29
C GLN A 258 22.41 -18.69 -20.52
N TRP A 259 21.83 -18.52 -21.71
CA TRP A 259 20.96 -17.39 -22.01
C TRP A 259 19.69 -17.37 -21.12
N LEU A 260 19.20 -18.53 -20.66
CA LEU A 260 18.06 -18.63 -19.74
C LEU A 260 18.32 -17.95 -18.39
N ASN A 261 19.57 -17.95 -17.93
CA ASN A 261 19.97 -17.32 -16.66
C ASN A 261 19.74 -15.80 -16.66
N ARG A 262 19.56 -15.19 -17.84
CA ARG A 262 19.44 -13.75 -18.04
C ARG A 262 18.00 -13.28 -18.17
N LEU A 263 17.05 -14.21 -18.25
CA LEU A 263 15.65 -13.88 -18.51
C LEU A 263 14.88 -13.62 -17.22
N GLN A 264 13.92 -12.70 -17.30
CA GLN A 264 12.79 -12.66 -16.39
C GLN A 264 11.60 -13.26 -17.11
N CYS A 265 10.97 -14.27 -16.50
CA CYS A 265 9.87 -14.98 -17.12
C CYS A 265 8.58 -14.87 -16.31
N ILE A 266 7.46 -15.04 -17.01
CA ILE A 266 6.14 -15.20 -16.41
C ILE A 266 5.50 -16.50 -16.90
N GLY A 267 4.71 -17.14 -16.03
CA GLY A 267 3.86 -18.27 -16.39
C GLY A 267 2.39 -17.87 -16.39
N VAL A 268 1.66 -18.32 -17.39
CA VAL A 268 0.22 -18.04 -17.57
C VAL A 268 -0.49 -19.33 -17.91
N GLY A 269 -1.41 -19.78 -17.05
CA GLY A 269 -2.22 -20.96 -17.33
C GLY A 269 -3.22 -21.27 -16.24
N GLU A 270 -3.47 -22.56 -16.03
CA GLU A 270 -4.46 -23.06 -15.08
C GLU A 270 -3.96 -24.32 -14.34
N VAL A 271 -4.61 -24.61 -13.20
CA VAL A 271 -4.54 -25.90 -12.51
C VAL A 271 -5.89 -26.61 -12.61
N LEU A 272 -5.84 -27.93 -12.80
CA LEU A 272 -6.94 -28.87 -12.67
C LEU A 272 -6.86 -29.48 -11.25
N PRO A 273 -7.52 -28.89 -10.25
CA PRO A 273 -7.32 -29.25 -8.85
C PRO A 273 -7.74 -30.69 -8.53
N ALA A 274 -8.75 -31.22 -9.24
CA ALA A 274 -9.24 -32.58 -9.05
C ALA A 274 -8.17 -33.67 -9.28
N ILE A 275 -7.16 -33.38 -10.09
CA ILE A 275 -6.08 -34.31 -10.44
C ILE A 275 -4.68 -33.73 -10.16
N ALA A 276 -4.61 -32.64 -9.40
CA ALA A 276 -3.38 -31.94 -9.04
C ALA A 276 -2.45 -31.69 -10.26
N PHE A 277 -3.03 -31.24 -11.37
CA PHE A 277 -2.33 -31.09 -12.66
C PHE A 277 -2.28 -29.63 -13.09
N TYR A 278 -1.09 -29.14 -13.43
CA TYR A 278 -0.86 -27.79 -13.92
C TYR A 278 -0.57 -27.81 -15.41
N HIS A 279 -1.14 -26.82 -16.12
CA HIS A 279 -0.75 -26.55 -17.49
C HIS A 279 -0.70 -25.05 -17.76
N TYR A 280 0.43 -24.60 -18.32
CA TYR A 280 0.69 -23.17 -18.49
C TYR A 280 1.77 -22.91 -19.52
N ASP A 281 1.72 -21.76 -20.15
CA ASP A 281 2.79 -21.25 -21.00
C ASP A 281 3.78 -20.43 -20.17
N VAL A 282 5.06 -20.53 -20.52
CA VAL A 282 6.14 -19.69 -19.97
C VAL A 282 6.61 -18.72 -21.04
N TYR A 283 6.64 -17.44 -20.68
CA TYR A 283 7.10 -16.36 -21.55
C TYR A 283 8.30 -15.63 -20.95
N ALA A 284 9.26 -15.22 -21.78
CA ALA A 284 10.27 -14.24 -21.40
C ALA A 284 9.73 -12.81 -21.63
N ILE A 285 10.09 -11.89 -20.72
CA ILE A 285 9.84 -10.46 -20.89
C ILE A 285 11.01 -9.86 -21.68
N CYS A 286 10.71 -9.17 -22.79
CA CYS A 286 11.67 -8.62 -23.74
C CYS A 286 11.44 -7.13 -24.03
#